data_AF-A0A5E4XKC3-F1
#
_entry.id   AF-A0A5E4XKC3-F1
#
_cell.length_a   1.000
_cell.length_b   1.000
_cell.length_c   1.000
_cell.angle_alpha   90.00
_cell.angle_beta   90.00
_cell.angle_gamma   90.00
#
_symmetry.space_group_name_H-M   'P 1'
#
loop_
_entity.id
_entity.type
_entity.pdbx_description
1 polymer ?
#
loop_
_entity_poly.entity_id
_entity_poly.type
_entity_poly.pdbx_seq_one_letter_code
_entity_poly.pdbx_strand_id
1 'polypeptide(L)'
;MGSWFKYLVRLLGVAAVVVILVAIFHKNKAATEVSNVTQLATNIANTYTGQTAFTGLTTAIAANLAPSNMVAGSTLINQWGGAVTVSVDANPSQFDIVEAGVPSDGCVDMANKASNYVTMTLNGTTYSQSNPLDAGAAVTECNSAATQTITYVYGH
;
A
#
# COMPACT_ATOMS: atom_id res chain seq x y z
N MET A 1 14.54 2.04 48.27
CA MET A 1 14.35 1.84 46.81
C MET A 1 12.85 1.90 46.44
N GLY A 2 12.14 2.98 46.78
CA GLY A 2 10.70 2.86 47.14
C GLY A 2 9.63 3.48 46.21
N SER A 3 9.98 4.38 45.31
CA SER A 3 8.96 5.17 44.56
C SER A 3 9.39 5.47 43.13
N TRP A 4 10.64 5.87 42.89
CA TRP A 4 11.22 6.03 41.56
C TRP A 4 11.10 4.78 40.67
N PHE A 5 11.40 3.60 41.20
CA PHE A 5 11.29 2.33 40.46
C PHE A 5 9.83 2.02 40.07
N LYS A 6 8.86 2.44 40.89
CA LYS A 6 7.42 2.28 40.60
C LYS A 6 6.97 3.19 39.46
N TYR A 7 7.51 4.40 39.36
CA TYR A 7 7.24 5.31 38.24
C TYR A 7 7.89 4.81 36.95
N LEU A 8 9.12 4.27 37.02
CA LEU A 8 9.80 3.65 35.88
C LEU A 8 9.03 2.44 35.34
N VAL A 9 8.61 1.51 36.19
CA VAL A 9 7.83 0.32 35.77
C VAL A 9 6.47 0.74 35.18
N ARG A 10 5.82 1.77 35.71
CA ARG A 10 4.58 2.31 35.14
C ARG A 10 4.80 2.94 33.77
N LEU A 11 5.85 3.75 33.60
CA LEU A 11 6.20 4.35 32.30
C LEU A 11 6.56 3.30 31.27
N LEU A 12 7.36 2.30 31.63
CA LEU A 12 7.71 1.18 30.75
C LEU A 12 6.48 0.34 30.40
N GLY A 13 5.58 0.11 31.36
CA GLY A 13 4.31 -0.57 31.12
C GLY A 13 3.41 0.18 30.14
N VAL A 14 3.25 1.49 30.32
CA VAL A 14 2.46 2.34 29.39
C VAL A 14 3.14 2.39 28.01
N ALA A 15 4.46 2.56 27.94
CA ALA A 15 5.19 2.57 26.68
C ALA A 15 5.04 1.24 25.91
N ALA A 16 5.14 0.10 26.60
CA ALA A 16 4.93 -1.21 25.98
C ALA A 16 3.50 -1.37 25.42
N VAL A 17 2.48 -0.93 26.17
CA VAL A 17 1.08 -0.95 25.69
C VAL A 17 0.90 -0.04 24.48
N VAL A 18 1.47 1.17 24.49
CA VAL A 18 1.40 2.09 23.35
C VAL A 18 2.08 1.50 22.11
N VAL A 19 3.26 0.89 22.26
CA VAL A 19 3.97 0.23 21.14
C VAL A 19 3.14 -0.91 20.55
N ILE A 20 2.53 -1.75 21.40
CA ILE A 20 1.66 -2.84 20.94
C ILE A 20 0.43 -2.28 20.20
N LEU A 21 -0.21 -1.25 20.74
CA LEU A 21 -1.38 -0.63 20.11
C LEU A 21 -1.01 -0.02 18.74
N VAL A 22 0.09 0.72 18.66
CA VAL A 22 0.59 1.31 17.39
C VAL A 22 0.88 0.22 16.36
N ALA A 23 1.55 -0.86 16.75
CA ALA A 23 1.84 -1.99 15.86
C ALA A 23 0.55 -2.69 15.37
N ILE A 24 -0.48 -2.81 16.21
CA ILE A 24 -1.79 -3.36 15.80
C ILE A 24 -2.50 -2.40 14.84
N PHE A 25 -2.51 -1.10 15.13
CA PHE A 25 -3.12 -0.10 14.26
C PHE A 25 -2.48 -0.07 12.87
N HIS A 26 -1.16 -0.17 12.78
CA HIS A 26 -0.47 -0.21 11.51
C HIS A 26 -0.77 -1.49 10.72
N LYS A 27 -0.85 -2.66 11.37
CA LYS A 27 -1.31 -3.90 10.72
C LYS A 27 -2.72 -3.80 10.16
N ASN A 28 -3.64 -3.17 10.91
CA ASN A 28 -5.02 -2.96 10.44
C ASN A 28 -5.07 -2.01 9.23
N LYS A 29 -4.24 -0.95 9.24
CA LYS A 29 -4.11 -0.03 8.10
C LYS A 29 -3.60 -0.75 6.86
N ALA A 30 -2.52 -1.53 6.99
CA ALA A 30 -1.96 -2.25 5.85
C ALA A 30 -2.94 -3.28 5.26
N ALA A 31 -3.64 -4.04 6.11
CA ALA A 31 -4.68 -4.98 5.64
C ALA A 31 -5.84 -4.24 4.93
N THR A 32 -6.26 -3.10 5.46
CA THR A 32 -7.28 -2.25 4.82
C THR A 32 -6.79 -1.74 3.47
N GLU A 33 -5.54 -1.28 3.38
CA GLU A 33 -4.99 -0.77 2.12
C GLU A 33 -4.86 -1.87 1.06
N VAL A 34 -4.42 -3.07 1.43
CA VAL A 34 -4.40 -4.21 0.50
C VAL A 34 -5.80 -4.51 -0.05
N SER A 35 -6.83 -4.44 0.81
CA SER A 35 -8.23 -4.59 0.37
C SER A 35 -8.66 -3.46 -0.55
N ASN A 36 -8.29 -2.22 -0.22
CA ASN A 36 -8.62 -1.04 -1.00
C ASN A 36 -8.03 -1.10 -2.42
N VAL A 37 -6.72 -1.36 -2.53
CA VAL A 37 -6.01 -1.47 -3.80
C VAL A 37 -6.59 -2.61 -4.64
N THR A 38 -6.85 -3.76 -4.01
CA THR A 38 -7.47 -4.92 -4.70
C THR A 38 -8.86 -4.57 -5.23
N GLN A 39 -9.68 -3.88 -4.45
CA GLN A 39 -11.01 -3.47 -4.85
C GLN A 39 -10.98 -2.40 -5.94
N LEU A 40 -10.09 -1.41 -5.84
CA LEU A 40 -9.87 -0.38 -6.85
C LEU A 40 -9.45 -1.01 -8.19
N ALA A 41 -8.44 -1.89 -8.17
CA ALA A 41 -7.98 -2.60 -9.37
C ALA A 41 -9.12 -3.41 -10.01
N THR A 42 -9.91 -4.12 -9.19
CA THR A 42 -11.08 -4.88 -9.65
C THR A 42 -12.14 -3.98 -10.29
N ASN A 43 -12.46 -2.85 -9.66
CA ASN A 43 -13.45 -1.91 -10.18
C ASN A 43 -13.01 -1.27 -11.50
N ILE A 44 -11.72 -0.95 -11.64
CA ILE A 44 -11.12 -0.48 -12.89
C ILE A 44 -11.26 -1.56 -13.97
N ALA A 45 -10.82 -2.80 -13.71
CA ALA A 45 -10.91 -3.90 -14.67
C ALA A 45 -12.37 -4.16 -15.12
N ASN A 46 -13.32 -4.13 -14.18
CA ASN A 46 -14.75 -4.28 -14.49
C ASN A 46 -15.28 -3.14 -15.37
N THR A 47 -14.86 -1.90 -15.12
CA THR A 47 -15.30 -0.72 -15.88
C THR A 47 -14.80 -0.76 -17.33
N TYR A 48 -13.60 -1.30 -17.54
CA TYR A 48 -12.97 -1.44 -18.86
C TYR A 48 -13.18 -2.83 -19.49
N THR A 49 -14.11 -3.63 -18.95
CA THR A 49 -14.42 -4.95 -19.50
C THR A 49 -14.85 -4.86 -20.97
N GLY A 50 -14.26 -5.71 -21.82
CA GLY A 50 -14.48 -5.71 -23.26
C GLY A 50 -13.64 -4.70 -24.04
N GLN A 51 -12.89 -3.83 -23.37
CA GLN A 51 -11.84 -3.02 -24.00
C GLN A 51 -10.53 -3.81 -24.04
N THR A 52 -9.68 -3.49 -25.00
CA THR A 52 -8.32 -4.07 -25.11
C THR A 52 -7.26 -3.18 -24.45
N ALA A 53 -7.65 -1.98 -24.02
CA ALA A 53 -6.78 -0.99 -23.43
C ALA A 53 -7.52 -0.14 -22.39
N PHE A 54 -6.80 0.39 -21.40
CA PHE A 54 -7.32 1.29 -20.37
C PHE A 54 -7.34 2.77 -20.81
N THR A 55 -7.54 3.05 -22.11
CA THR A 55 -7.41 4.40 -22.66
C THR A 55 -8.25 5.42 -21.90
N GLY A 56 -7.64 6.56 -21.57
CA GLY A 56 -8.28 7.63 -20.82
C GLY A 56 -8.35 7.41 -19.31
N LEU A 57 -7.94 6.26 -18.78
CA LEU A 57 -7.83 6.05 -17.33
C LEU A 57 -6.86 7.07 -16.72
N THR A 58 -7.34 7.76 -15.69
CA THR A 58 -6.59 8.72 -14.90
C THR A 58 -6.96 8.58 -13.43
N THR A 59 -6.14 9.13 -12.53
CA THR A 59 -6.46 9.20 -11.08
C THR A 59 -7.85 9.80 -10.81
N ALA A 60 -8.27 10.82 -11.57
CA ALA A 60 -9.60 11.44 -11.38
C ALA A 60 -10.75 10.49 -11.77
N ILE A 61 -10.58 9.68 -12.83
CA ILE A 61 -11.55 8.63 -13.18
C ILE A 61 -11.52 7.53 -12.13
N ALA A 62 -10.32 7.06 -11.74
CA ALA A 62 -10.15 6.04 -10.72
C ALA A 62 -10.75 6.45 -9.36
N ALA A 63 -10.75 7.74 -9.02
CA ALA A 63 -11.41 8.25 -7.81
C ALA A 63 -12.92 8.01 -7.78
N ASN A 64 -13.58 7.92 -8.94
CA ASN A 64 -15.01 7.56 -9.02
C ASN A 64 -15.26 6.05 -8.87
N LEU A 65 -14.20 5.23 -8.96
CA LEU A 65 -14.24 3.77 -8.86
C LEU A 65 -13.67 3.26 -7.53
N ALA A 66 -13.04 4.13 -6.76
CA ALA A 66 -12.34 3.77 -5.54
C ALA A 66 -13.27 3.59 -4.35
N PRO A 67 -12.87 2.75 -3.37
CA PRO A 67 -13.47 2.76 -2.03
C PRO A 67 -13.48 4.17 -1.44
N SER A 68 -14.57 4.54 -0.75
CA SER A 68 -14.78 5.91 -0.28
C SER A 68 -13.71 6.40 0.70
N ASN A 69 -13.06 5.50 1.44
CA ASN A 69 -11.96 5.81 2.36
C ASN A 69 -10.64 6.13 1.65
N MET A 70 -10.52 5.89 0.34
CA MET A 70 -9.38 6.35 -0.45
C MET A 70 -9.59 7.75 -1.05
N VAL A 71 -10.84 8.23 -1.11
CA VAL A 71 -11.17 9.43 -1.91
C VAL A 71 -11.00 10.69 -1.08
N ALA A 72 -10.20 11.62 -1.59
CA ALA A 72 -10.03 12.97 -1.05
C ALA A 72 -10.38 14.01 -2.14
N GLY A 73 -11.67 14.22 -2.37
CA GLY A 73 -12.14 15.06 -3.47
C GLY A 73 -11.94 14.36 -4.81
N SER A 74 -11.10 14.90 -5.68
CA SER A 74 -10.76 14.29 -6.99
C SER A 74 -9.42 13.54 -6.99
N THR A 75 -8.79 13.38 -5.82
CA THR A 75 -7.54 12.64 -5.65
C THR A 75 -7.76 11.39 -4.81
N LEU A 76 -6.76 10.51 -4.82
CA LEU A 76 -6.74 9.31 -4.00
C LEU A 76 -5.63 9.40 -2.97
N ILE A 77 -5.91 8.89 -1.78
CA ILE A 77 -4.99 8.76 -0.66
C ILE A 77 -5.07 7.36 -0.06
N ASN A 78 -3.96 6.90 0.53
CA ASN A 78 -3.91 5.64 1.24
C ASN A 78 -4.18 5.80 2.75
N GLN A 79 -4.14 4.70 3.50
CA GLN A 79 -4.37 4.69 4.94
C GLN A 79 -3.42 5.60 5.75
N TRP A 80 -2.31 6.04 5.17
CA TRP A 80 -1.33 6.92 5.80
C TRP A 80 -1.41 8.37 5.28
N GLY A 81 -2.38 8.68 4.43
CA GLY A 81 -2.55 9.99 3.82
C GLY A 81 -1.55 10.29 2.69
N GLY A 82 -0.76 9.30 2.29
CA GLY A 82 0.09 9.39 1.12
C GLY A 82 -0.74 9.33 -0.17
N ALA A 83 -0.24 9.98 -1.22
CA ALA A 83 -0.96 10.05 -2.49
C ALA A 83 -1.02 8.67 -3.16
N VAL A 84 -2.17 8.37 -3.75
CA VAL A 84 -2.36 7.23 -4.65
C VAL A 84 -2.59 7.76 -6.05
N THR A 85 -1.81 7.29 -7.02
CA THR A 85 -1.98 7.70 -8.42
C THR A 85 -2.30 6.50 -9.29
N VAL A 86 -3.20 6.71 -10.24
CA VAL A 86 -3.60 5.71 -11.24
C VAL A 86 -3.37 6.26 -12.64
N SER A 87 -2.74 5.45 -13.48
CA SER A 87 -2.45 5.78 -14.87
C SER A 87 -2.43 4.53 -15.74
N VAL A 88 -2.64 4.71 -17.05
CA VAL A 88 -2.35 3.66 -18.03
C VAL A 88 -0.85 3.36 -18.01
N ASP A 89 -0.50 2.07 -17.99
CA ASP A 89 0.90 1.63 -18.05
C ASP A 89 1.48 1.87 -19.46
N ALA A 90 2.79 1.72 -19.62
CA ALA A 90 3.45 1.68 -20.92
C ALA A 90 2.84 0.61 -21.85
N ASN A 91 2.41 -0.53 -21.30
CA ASN A 91 1.53 -1.46 -21.98
C ASN A 91 0.07 -0.98 -21.83
N PRO A 92 -0.62 -0.59 -22.92
CA PRO A 92 -1.97 -0.02 -22.83
C PRO A 92 -3.03 -1.01 -22.31
N SER A 93 -2.77 -2.32 -22.32
CA SER A 93 -3.64 -3.34 -21.72
C SER A 93 -3.41 -3.53 -20.21
N GLN A 94 -2.63 -2.63 -19.60
CA GLN A 94 -2.31 -2.61 -18.18
C GLN A 94 -2.48 -1.19 -17.61
N PHE A 95 -2.52 -1.11 -16.29
CA PHE A 95 -2.54 0.15 -15.56
C PHE A 95 -1.75 0.04 -14.27
N ASP A 96 -1.25 1.18 -13.82
CA ASP A 96 -0.47 1.31 -12.61
C ASP A 96 -1.33 1.86 -11.48
N ILE A 97 -1.16 1.31 -10.28
CA ILE A 97 -1.55 1.93 -9.02
C ILE A 97 -0.26 2.19 -8.24
N VAL A 98 0.04 3.47 -7.99
CA VAL A 98 1.22 3.90 -7.23
C VAL A 98 0.80 4.39 -5.86
N GLU A 99 1.35 3.75 -4.83
CA GLU A 99 1.14 4.01 -3.41
C GLU A 99 2.34 4.76 -2.85
N ALA A 100 2.22 6.07 -2.59
CA ALA A 100 3.29 6.88 -2.01
C ALA A 100 3.16 7.01 -0.49
N GLY A 101 4.26 7.31 0.20
CA GLY A 101 4.23 7.65 1.62
C GLY A 101 3.89 6.48 2.55
N VAL A 102 4.10 5.24 2.11
CA VAL A 102 3.82 4.04 2.89
C VAL A 102 4.94 3.83 3.92
N PRO A 103 4.68 3.77 5.25
CA PRO A 103 5.72 3.52 6.24
C PRO A 103 6.24 2.07 6.16
N SER A 104 7.42 1.83 6.74
CA SER A 104 8.13 0.55 6.61
C SER A 104 7.31 -0.69 6.97
N ASP A 105 6.52 -0.64 8.04
CA ASP A 105 5.69 -1.77 8.45
C ASP A 105 4.49 -2.00 7.52
N GLY A 106 3.85 -0.92 7.08
CA GLY A 106 2.84 -0.95 6.03
C GLY A 106 3.41 -1.50 4.71
N CYS A 107 4.61 -1.09 4.35
CA CYS A 107 5.30 -1.51 3.13
C CYS A 107 5.54 -3.02 3.13
N VAL A 108 6.09 -3.58 4.22
CA VAL A 108 6.32 -5.03 4.32
C VAL A 108 5.00 -5.79 4.19
N ASP A 109 3.95 -5.33 4.87
CA ASP A 109 2.65 -6.00 4.80
C ASP A 109 2.04 -5.91 3.39
N MET A 110 2.06 -4.74 2.75
CA MET A 110 1.54 -4.56 1.39
C MET A 110 2.32 -5.36 0.36
N ALA A 111 3.65 -5.34 0.43
CA ALA A 111 4.52 -6.07 -0.50
C ALA A 111 4.32 -7.60 -0.43
N ASN A 112 3.96 -8.12 0.75
CA ASN A 112 3.73 -9.56 0.94
C ASN A 112 2.28 -10.01 0.71
N LYS A 113 1.29 -9.11 0.89
CA LYS A 113 -0.14 -9.46 0.89
C LYS A 113 -0.90 -8.97 -0.33
N ALA A 114 -0.42 -7.95 -1.03
CA ALA A 114 -0.99 -7.58 -2.31
C ALA A 114 -0.93 -8.77 -3.27
N SER A 115 -1.94 -8.89 -4.12
CA SER A 115 -2.07 -10.01 -5.05
C SER A 115 -2.76 -9.57 -6.34
N ASN A 116 -2.78 -10.47 -7.33
CA ASN A 116 -3.40 -10.28 -8.65
C ASN A 116 -2.80 -9.15 -9.49
N TYR A 117 -1.66 -8.59 -9.07
CA TYR A 117 -0.84 -7.73 -9.91
C TYR A 117 0.02 -8.56 -10.87
N VAL A 118 0.35 -7.98 -12.02
CA VAL A 118 1.29 -8.53 -13.01
C VAL A 118 2.72 -8.36 -12.50
N THR A 119 3.06 -7.15 -12.07
CA THR A 119 4.33 -6.82 -11.43
C THR A 119 4.13 -5.86 -10.27
N MET A 120 5.08 -5.86 -9.35
CA MET A 120 5.18 -4.89 -8.27
C MET A 120 6.56 -4.26 -8.33
N THR A 121 6.65 -2.94 -8.33
CA THR A 121 7.91 -2.22 -8.21
C THR A 121 8.01 -1.62 -6.82
N LEU A 122 9.07 -1.95 -6.08
CA LEU A 122 9.40 -1.40 -4.78
C LEU A 122 10.75 -0.70 -4.88
N ASN A 123 10.79 0.60 -4.59
CA ASN A 123 12.01 1.43 -4.64
C ASN A 123 12.84 1.29 -5.94
N GLY A 124 12.17 1.08 -7.08
CA GLY A 124 12.81 0.94 -8.40
C GLY A 124 13.19 -0.50 -8.77
N THR A 125 13.06 -1.47 -7.86
CA THR A 125 13.22 -2.90 -8.16
C THR A 125 11.86 -3.49 -8.56
N THR A 126 11.79 -4.15 -9.72
CA THR A 126 10.56 -4.81 -10.19
C THR A 126 10.56 -6.30 -9.85
N TYR A 127 9.48 -6.73 -9.21
CA TYR A 127 9.18 -8.09 -8.81
C TYR A 127 8.02 -8.64 -9.64
N SER A 128 8.10 -9.92 -9.97
CA SER A 128 7.11 -10.64 -10.80
C SER A 128 7.10 -12.12 -10.41
N GLN A 129 6.28 -12.94 -11.07
CA GLN A 129 6.36 -14.40 -10.87
C GLN A 129 7.73 -15.00 -11.22
N SER A 130 8.45 -14.43 -12.20
CA SER A 130 9.79 -14.91 -12.58
C SER A 130 10.90 -14.35 -11.70
N ASN A 131 10.63 -13.28 -10.95
CA ASN A 131 11.52 -12.67 -9.98
C ASN A 131 10.73 -12.34 -8.69
N PRO A 132 10.36 -13.36 -7.89
CA PRO A 132 9.51 -13.15 -6.73
C PRO A 132 10.27 -12.36 -5.66
N LEU A 133 9.56 -11.48 -4.96
CA LEU A 133 10.09 -10.81 -3.77
C LEU A 133 10.30 -11.85 -2.66
N ASP A 134 11.53 -11.98 -2.15
CA ASP A 134 11.79 -12.76 -0.95
C ASP A 134 11.60 -11.90 0.33
N ALA A 135 11.34 -12.57 1.46
CA ALA A 135 11.05 -11.90 2.71
C ALA A 135 12.22 -11.02 3.23
N GLY A 136 13.48 -11.39 2.96
CA GLY A 136 14.65 -10.62 3.34
C GLY A 136 14.81 -9.35 2.51
N ALA A 137 14.61 -9.45 1.20
CA ALA A 137 14.54 -8.29 0.30
C ALA A 137 13.39 -7.35 0.70
N ALA A 138 12.21 -7.88 1.02
CA ALA A 138 11.06 -7.09 1.46
C ALA A 138 11.39 -6.23 2.69
N VAL A 139 11.98 -6.84 3.71
CA VAL A 139 12.39 -6.13 4.93
C VAL A 139 13.48 -5.10 4.61
N THR A 140 14.46 -5.46 3.79
CA THR A 140 15.58 -4.56 3.47
C THR A 140 15.10 -3.32 2.70
N GLU A 141 14.30 -3.52 1.65
CA GLU A 141 13.81 -2.43 0.82
C GLU A 141 12.80 -1.55 1.57
N CYS A 142 11.88 -2.14 2.34
CA CYS A 142 10.91 -1.38 3.12
C CYS A 142 11.53 -0.60 4.30
N ASN A 143 12.75 -0.94 4.73
CA ASN A 143 13.47 -0.18 5.75
C ASN A 143 14.54 0.77 5.17
N SER A 144 14.64 0.89 3.84
CA SER A 144 15.63 1.76 3.19
C SER A 144 15.38 3.26 3.37
N ALA A 145 14.15 3.65 3.75
CA ALA A 145 13.74 5.03 3.99
C ALA A 145 12.62 5.09 5.04
N ALA A 146 12.25 6.30 5.49
CA ALA A 146 11.14 6.50 6.43
C ALA A 146 9.77 6.14 5.82
N THR A 147 9.62 6.33 4.50
CA THR A 147 8.44 5.95 3.74
C THR A 147 8.85 5.46 2.35
N GLN A 148 8.06 4.56 1.77
CA GLN A 148 8.29 3.92 0.49
C GLN A 148 7.24 4.32 -0.53
N THR A 149 7.59 4.11 -1.79
CA THR A 149 6.65 4.12 -2.91
C THR A 149 6.56 2.72 -3.48
N ILE A 150 5.34 2.21 -3.62
CA ILE A 150 5.06 0.89 -4.19
C ILE A 150 4.21 1.09 -5.43
N THR A 151 4.62 0.53 -6.56
CA THR A 151 3.82 0.52 -7.79
C THR A 151 3.33 -0.89 -8.04
N TYR A 152 2.03 -1.05 -8.22
CA TYR A 152 1.42 -2.30 -8.68
C TYR A 152 0.93 -2.13 -10.11
N VAL A 153 1.35 -3.03 -11.00
CA VAL A 153 0.84 -3.08 -12.37
C VAL A 153 -0.25 -4.15 -12.44
N TYR A 154 -1.43 -3.77 -12.92
CA TYR A 154 -2.56 -4.67 -13.13
C TYR A 154 -2.87 -4.78 -14.62
N GLY A 155 -3.39 -5.93 -15.04
CA GLY A 155 -3.83 -6.16 -16.42
C GLY A 155 -5.29 -6.58 -16.50
N HIS A 156 -5.77 -6.75 -17.73
CA HIS A 156 -6.99 -7.52 -18.01
C HIS A 156 -6.87 -8.98 -17.58
#